data_AF-A0A1F3F1S4-F1
#
_entry.id   AF-A0A1F3F1S4-F1
#
_cell.length_a   1.000
_cell.length_b   1.000
_cell.length_c   1.000
_cell.angle_alpha   90.00
_cell.angle_beta   90.00
_cell.angle_gamma   90.00
#
_symmetry.space_group_name_H-M   'P 1'
#
loop_
_entity.id
_entity.type
_entity.pdbx_description
1 polymer ?
#
loop_
_entity_poly.entity_id
_entity_poly.type
_entity_poly.pdbx_seq_one_letter_code
_entity_poly.pdbx_strand_id
1 'polypeptide(L)'
;MLKIGQIGVEHESNGKSGEDSRSWNRVYWEPRFVYNRPAGKILGFDTVAVHLKGWYKIEGDQSGNPDILDYYGNGELAIKLYSERDYLAVKARKGLKKAYGNIQVEFIHRISESLGIYAQFWDGYGESLLDYNKGTTRYGIGFALTK
;
A
#
# COMPACT_ATOMS: atom_id res chain seq x y z
N MET A 1 -19.03 -7.22 -4.98
CA MET A 1 -19.01 -7.27 -6.46
C MET A 1 -17.72 -6.60 -6.94
N LEU A 2 -17.10 -7.07 -8.02
CA LEU A 2 -15.94 -6.40 -8.64
C LEU A 2 -16.42 -5.01 -9.12
N LYS A 3 -15.75 -3.95 -8.69
CA LYS A 3 -16.13 -2.58 -9.10
C LYS A 3 -15.22 -2.03 -10.18
N ILE A 4 -13.92 -2.29 -10.09
CA ILE A 4 -12.90 -1.75 -11.01
C ILE A 4 -11.79 -2.78 -11.14
N GLY A 5 -11.32 -3.04 -12.36
CA GLY A 5 -10.06 -3.73 -12.62
C GLY A 5 -9.13 -2.77 -13.36
N GLN A 6 -7.91 -2.59 -12.83
CA GLN A 6 -6.87 -1.81 -13.50
C GLN A 6 -5.79 -2.75 -14.03
N ILE A 7 -5.25 -2.43 -15.20
CA ILE A 7 -4.02 -3.03 -15.73
C ILE A 7 -3.20 -1.86 -16.26
N GLY A 8 -1.89 -1.87 -16.03
CA GLY A 8 -1.05 -0.78 -16.48
C GLY A 8 0.44 -1.03 -16.29
N VAL A 9 1.22 -0.02 -16.65
CA VAL A 9 2.67 0.04 -16.41
C VAL A 9 2.93 1.12 -15.36
N GLU A 10 3.83 0.84 -14.43
CA GLU A 10 4.17 1.70 -13.30
C GLU A 10 5.69 1.86 -13.22
N HIS A 11 6.15 3.11 -13.25
CA HIS A 11 7.52 3.49 -12.92
C HIS A 11 7.54 4.07 -11.50
N GLU A 12 8.50 3.65 -10.69
CA GLU A 12 8.73 4.21 -9.36
C GLU A 12 10.23 4.47 -9.18
N SER A 13 10.59 5.68 -8.75
CA SER A 13 11.96 6.07 -8.46
C SER A 13 12.02 7.02 -7.27
N ASN A 14 13.19 7.09 -6.62
CA ASN A 14 13.43 8.01 -5.50
C ASN A 14 14.00 9.37 -5.93
N GLY A 15 14.19 9.60 -7.24
CA GLY A 15 14.72 10.85 -7.79
C GLY A 15 16.18 11.16 -7.44
N LYS A 16 16.95 10.19 -6.92
CA LYS A 16 18.37 10.34 -6.57
C LYS A 16 19.29 9.81 -7.67
N SER A 17 20.55 10.25 -7.64
CA SER A 17 21.62 9.81 -8.54
C SER A 17 22.71 9.02 -7.79
N GLY A 18 23.60 8.35 -8.55
CA GLY A 18 24.75 7.64 -7.97
C GLY A 18 24.34 6.42 -7.14
N GLU A 19 25.09 6.15 -6.08
CA GLU A 19 24.90 4.96 -5.23
C GLU A 19 23.56 4.93 -4.49
N ASP A 20 22.93 6.09 -4.28
CA ASP A 20 21.61 6.21 -3.65
C ASP A 20 20.46 6.08 -4.65
N SER A 21 20.74 5.98 -5.95
CA SER A 21 19.71 5.92 -6.99
C SER A 21 18.95 4.61 -6.91
N ARG A 22 17.62 4.69 -6.75
CA ARG A 22 16.73 3.52 -6.67
C ARG A 22 15.56 3.72 -7.62
N SER A 23 15.32 2.74 -8.46
CA SER A 23 14.22 2.77 -9.43
C SER A 23 13.83 1.38 -9.89
N TRP A 24 12.58 1.25 -10.34
CA TRP A 24 12.08 0.05 -10.98
C TRP A 24 10.81 0.30 -11.80
N ASN A 25 10.58 -0.59 -12.76
CA ASN A 25 9.43 -0.59 -13.65
C ASN A 25 8.65 -1.89 -13.51
N ARG A 26 7.33 -1.82 -13.58
CA ARG A 26 6.44 -2.96 -13.45
C ARG A 26 5.29 -2.88 -14.44
N VAL A 27 4.84 -4.04 -14.92
CA VAL A 27 3.45 -4.20 -15.39
C VAL A 27 2.63 -4.73 -14.23
N TYR A 28 1.42 -4.23 -14.05
CA TYR A 28 0.55 -4.64 -12.94
C TYR A 28 -0.88 -4.88 -13.38
N TRP A 29 -1.60 -5.63 -12.56
CA TRP A 29 -3.04 -5.81 -12.60
C TRP A 29 -3.60 -5.63 -11.18
N GLU A 30 -4.75 -4.99 -11.05
CA GLU A 30 -5.36 -4.66 -9.76
C GLU A 30 -6.90 -4.71 -9.82
N PRO A 31 -7.54 -5.87 -9.59
CA PRO A 31 -8.96 -5.94 -9.31
C PRO A 31 -9.28 -5.39 -7.92
N ARG A 32 -10.40 -4.68 -7.86
CA ARG A 32 -10.93 -4.05 -6.66
C ARG A 32 -12.37 -4.48 -6.45
N PHE A 33 -12.61 -5.15 -5.33
CA PHE A 33 -13.92 -5.62 -4.93
C PHE A 33 -14.45 -4.72 -3.83
N VAL A 34 -15.68 -4.23 -3.97
CA VAL A 34 -16.34 -3.45 -2.92
C VAL A 34 -17.65 -4.13 -2.55
N TYR A 35 -17.89 -4.19 -1.24
CA TYR A 35 -19.12 -4.69 -0.67
C TYR A 35 -19.60 -3.70 0.40
N ASN A 36 -20.83 -3.24 0.25
CA ASN A 36 -21.48 -2.31 1.16
C ASN A 36 -22.65 -3.04 1.84
N ARG A 37 -22.75 -2.90 3.16
CA ARG A 37 -23.74 -3.57 4.02
C ARG A 37 -24.25 -2.59 5.10
N PRO A 38 -25.18 -1.70 4.76
CA PRO A 38 -25.66 -0.66 5.67
C PRO A 38 -26.37 -1.23 6.91
N ALA A 39 -27.10 -2.33 6.72
CA ALA A 39 -27.90 -2.99 7.77
C ALA A 39 -27.10 -3.96 8.67
N GLY A 40 -25.79 -4.12 8.43
CA GLY A 40 -24.96 -5.07 9.16
C GLY A 40 -23.51 -4.59 9.15
N LYS A 41 -23.21 -3.64 10.04
CA LYS A 41 -21.85 -3.11 10.21
C LYS A 41 -20.90 -4.20 10.67
N ILE A 42 -19.70 -4.26 10.10
CA ILE A 42 -18.60 -5.11 10.55
C ILE A 42 -17.62 -4.19 11.27
N LEU A 43 -17.44 -4.38 12.58
CA LEU A 43 -16.57 -3.54 13.42
C LEU A 43 -16.89 -2.02 13.33
N GLY A 44 -18.17 -1.66 13.12
CA GLY A 44 -18.60 -0.26 12.98
C GLY A 44 -18.52 0.31 11.55
N PHE A 45 -17.93 -0.42 10.61
CA PHE A 45 -17.83 -0.05 9.21
C PHE A 45 -18.96 -0.67 8.38
N ASP A 46 -19.51 0.09 7.44
CA ASP A 46 -20.59 -0.36 6.55
C ASP A 46 -20.09 -0.79 5.17
N THR A 47 -18.83 -0.51 4.83
CA THR A 47 -18.25 -0.81 3.53
C THR A 47 -16.89 -1.47 3.68
N VAL A 48 -16.68 -2.55 2.95
CA VAL A 48 -15.40 -3.27 2.83
C VAL A 48 -14.96 -3.24 1.38
N ALA A 49 -13.72 -2.84 1.13
CA ALA A 49 -13.05 -2.96 -0.15
C ALA A 49 -11.82 -3.85 -0.03
N VAL A 50 -11.65 -4.77 -0.98
CA VAL A 50 -10.49 -5.65 -1.09
C VAL A 50 -9.82 -5.37 -2.42
N HIS A 51 -8.54 -5.00 -2.37
CA HIS A 51 -7.70 -4.77 -3.53
C HIS A 51 -6.62 -5.84 -3.57
N LEU A 52 -6.47 -6.47 -4.72
CA LEU A 52 -5.38 -7.39 -5.00
C LEU A 52 -4.55 -6.77 -6.10
N LYS A 53 -3.32 -6.32 -5.81
CA LYS A 53 -2.40 -5.82 -6.84
C LYS A 53 -1.35 -6.88 -7.09
N GLY A 54 -1.26 -7.39 -8.31
CA GLY A 54 -0.16 -8.25 -8.74
C GLY A 54 0.70 -7.51 -9.75
N TRP A 55 2.01 -7.74 -9.74
CA TRP A 55 2.92 -7.13 -10.70
C TRP A 55 4.02 -8.08 -11.15
N TYR A 56 4.57 -7.77 -12.31
CA TYR A 56 5.79 -8.36 -12.84
C TYR A 56 6.82 -7.25 -13.07
N LYS A 57 8.02 -7.42 -12.54
CA LYS A 57 9.13 -6.49 -12.73
C LYS A 57 9.58 -6.55 -14.18
N ILE A 58 9.64 -5.40 -14.84
CA ILE A 58 10.19 -5.29 -16.19
C ILE A 58 11.72 -5.20 -16.04
N GLU A 59 12.46 -6.11 -16.64
CA GLU A 59 13.94 -6.05 -16.63
C GLU A 59 14.45 -4.94 -17.57
N GLY A 60 15.55 -4.28 -17.22
CA GLY A 60 16.12 -3.15 -17.98
C GLY A 60 17.05 -2.26 -17.14
N ASP A 61 17.35 -1.05 -17.64
CA ASP A 61 18.19 -0.04 -16.96
C ASP A 61 17.49 0.51 -15.72
N GLN A 62 17.63 -0.20 -14.60
CA GLN A 62 17.09 0.13 -13.29
C GLN A 62 18.24 0.29 -12.31
N SER A 63 18.21 1.37 -11.54
CA SER A 63 19.32 1.77 -10.69
C SER A 63 19.28 1.09 -9.33
N GLY A 64 20.35 0.38 -8.94
CA GLY A 64 20.72 0.17 -7.54
C GLY A 64 19.86 -0.77 -6.67
N ASN A 65 18.88 -1.49 -7.23
CA ASN A 65 18.03 -2.44 -6.48
C ASN A 65 17.63 -3.70 -7.27
N PRO A 66 18.60 -4.51 -7.74
CA PRO A 66 18.32 -5.69 -8.55
C PRO A 66 17.47 -6.75 -7.83
N ASP A 67 17.61 -6.83 -6.50
CA ASP A 67 16.98 -7.77 -5.59
C ASP A 67 15.68 -7.24 -4.95
N ILE A 68 15.08 -6.15 -5.47
CA ILE A 68 13.88 -5.52 -4.86
C ILE A 68 12.72 -6.50 -4.61
N LEU A 69 12.55 -7.52 -5.47
CA LEU A 69 11.49 -8.52 -5.32
C LEU A 69 11.71 -9.47 -4.13
N ASP A 70 12.94 -9.61 -3.63
CA ASP A 70 13.20 -10.34 -2.40
C ASP A 70 12.39 -9.75 -1.24
N TYR A 71 12.20 -8.43 -1.25
CA TYR A 71 11.54 -7.66 -0.21
C TYR A 71 10.08 -7.33 -0.55
N TYR A 72 9.81 -6.87 -1.77
CA TYR A 72 8.47 -6.41 -2.19
C TYR A 72 7.57 -7.55 -2.68
N GLY A 73 8.16 -8.65 -3.16
CA GLY A 73 7.42 -9.73 -3.79
C GLY A 73 6.77 -9.31 -5.10
N ASN A 74 5.76 -10.09 -5.53
CA ASN A 74 5.03 -9.87 -6.79
C ASN A 74 3.60 -9.38 -6.56
N GLY A 75 3.26 -8.92 -5.35
CA GLY A 75 1.93 -8.42 -5.09
C GLY A 75 1.70 -7.81 -3.72
N GLU A 76 0.55 -7.14 -3.62
CA GLU A 76 0.04 -6.46 -2.45
C GLU A 76 -1.43 -6.84 -2.24
N LEU A 77 -1.79 -7.10 -1.00
CA LEU A 77 -3.18 -7.18 -0.56
C LEU A 77 -3.50 -5.90 0.22
N ALA A 78 -4.60 -5.25 -0.12
CA ALA A 78 -5.18 -4.18 0.70
C ALA A 78 -6.61 -4.50 1.09
N ILE A 79 -6.92 -4.38 2.38
CA ILE A 79 -8.28 -4.40 2.92
C ILE A 79 -8.58 -3.01 3.46
N LYS A 80 -9.68 -2.41 3.00
CA LYS A 80 -10.09 -1.06 3.36
C LYS A 80 -11.51 -1.10 3.90
N LEU A 81 -11.72 -0.50 5.06
CA LEU A 81 -13.01 -0.37 5.72
C LEU A 81 -13.41 1.10 5.74
N TYR A 82 -14.68 1.37 5.45
CA TYR A 82 -15.22 2.72 5.44
C TYR A 82 -16.51 2.77 6.27
N SER A 83 -16.65 3.87 6.98
CA SER A 83 -17.90 4.33 7.61
C SER A 83 -18.10 5.80 7.22
N GLU A 84 -19.16 6.43 7.76
CA GLU A 84 -19.41 7.86 7.55
C GLU A 84 -18.21 8.74 7.95
N ARG A 85 -17.53 8.39 9.05
CA ARG A 85 -16.44 9.21 9.62
C ARG A 85 -15.09 8.53 9.64
N ASP A 86 -15.05 7.20 9.58
CA ASP A 86 -13.82 6.44 9.78
C ASP A 86 -13.38 5.73 8.51
N TYR A 87 -12.08 5.72 8.31
CA TYR A 87 -11.40 4.90 7.31
C TYR A 87 -10.30 4.11 7.99
N LEU A 88 -10.29 2.80 7.76
CA LEU A 88 -9.21 1.91 8.17
C LEU A 88 -8.69 1.18 6.94
N ALA A 89 -7.38 1.14 6.74
CA ALA A 89 -6.77 0.31 5.73
C ALA A 89 -5.64 -0.53 6.31
N VAL A 90 -5.59 -1.77 5.88
CA VAL A 90 -4.46 -2.67 6.10
C VAL A 90 -3.91 -3.06 4.73
N LYS A 91 -2.64 -2.78 4.48
CA LYS A 91 -1.90 -3.20 3.29
C LYS A 91 -0.79 -4.14 3.73
N ALA A 92 -0.54 -5.19 2.95
CA ALA A 92 0.54 -6.10 3.22
C ALA A 92 1.19 -6.61 1.93
N ARG A 93 2.50 -6.79 1.98
CA ARG A 93 3.30 -7.42 0.94
C ARG A 93 4.09 -8.57 1.53
N LYS A 94 4.26 -9.64 0.74
CA LYS A 94 5.15 -10.75 1.07
C LYS A 94 6.29 -10.78 0.07
N GLY A 95 7.52 -10.56 0.54
CA GLY A 95 8.73 -10.69 -0.26
C GLY A 95 8.96 -12.12 -0.76
N LEU A 96 9.70 -12.27 -1.86
CA LEU A 96 10.06 -13.58 -2.42
C LEU A 96 10.94 -14.40 -1.48
N LYS A 97 11.75 -13.76 -0.64
CA LYS A 97 12.47 -14.44 0.43
C LYS A 97 11.55 -14.64 1.64
N LYS A 98 11.61 -15.83 2.26
CA LYS A 98 10.67 -16.27 3.31
C LYS A 98 10.50 -15.25 4.45
N ALA A 99 11.56 -14.57 4.86
CA ALA A 99 11.55 -13.65 6.00
C ALA A 99 11.17 -12.19 5.69
N TYR A 100 10.98 -11.81 4.42
CA TYR A 100 10.75 -10.40 4.04
C TYR A 100 9.31 -10.11 3.65
N GLY A 101 8.91 -8.84 3.81
CA GLY A 101 7.57 -8.35 3.59
C GLY A 101 7.31 -7.14 4.48
N ASN A 102 6.06 -6.66 4.48
CA ASN A 102 5.61 -5.60 5.35
C ASN A 102 4.13 -5.68 5.64
N ILE A 103 3.73 -4.93 6.65
CA ILE A 103 2.35 -4.56 6.94
C ILE A 103 2.28 -3.06 7.21
N GLN A 104 1.24 -2.43 6.67
CA GLN A 104 0.91 -1.04 6.92
C GLN A 104 -0.55 -0.97 7.37
N VAL A 105 -0.79 -0.28 8.49
CA VAL A 105 -2.13 0.02 9.00
C VAL A 105 -2.30 1.53 9.01
N GLU A 106 -3.39 2.00 8.41
CA GLU A 106 -3.71 3.42 8.31
C GLU A 106 -5.12 3.65 8.85
N PHE A 107 -5.28 4.61 9.74
CA PHE A 107 -6.58 5.02 10.28
C PHE A 107 -6.79 6.52 10.09
N ILE A 108 -7.99 6.90 9.65
CA ILE A 108 -8.42 8.29 9.55
C ILE A 108 -9.79 8.42 10.25
N HIS A 109 -9.91 9.41 11.13
CA HIS A 109 -11.18 9.86 11.70
C HIS A 109 -11.49 11.28 11.22
N ARG A 110 -12.59 11.44 10.46
CA ARG A 110 -13.06 12.75 9.97
C ARG A 110 -13.55 13.61 11.13
N ILE A 111 -12.93 14.79 11.28
CA ILE A 111 -13.34 15.81 12.25
C ILE A 111 -14.11 16.96 11.57
N SER A 112 -14.00 17.10 10.25
CA SER A 112 -14.84 17.96 9.42
C SER A 112 -15.03 17.34 8.03
N GLU A 113 -15.72 18.06 7.13
CA GLU A 113 -15.87 17.64 5.74
C GLU A 113 -14.52 17.53 5.01
N SER A 114 -13.52 18.34 5.38
CA SER A 114 -12.25 18.43 4.67
C SER A 114 -11.02 18.03 5.49
N LEU A 115 -11.18 17.74 6.78
CA LEU A 115 -10.09 17.41 7.70
C LEU A 115 -10.37 16.15 8.51
N GLY A 116 -9.34 15.33 8.72
CA GLY A 116 -9.35 14.18 9.60
C GLY A 116 -8.06 14.06 10.41
N ILE A 117 -8.17 13.42 11.57
CA ILE A 117 -7.01 12.95 12.33
C ILE A 117 -6.51 11.68 11.67
N TYR A 118 -5.19 11.58 11.45
CA TYR A 118 -4.54 10.46 10.80
C TYR A 118 -3.61 9.73 11.77
N ALA A 119 -3.64 8.41 11.74
CA ALA A 119 -2.66 7.56 12.39
C ALA A 119 -2.16 6.49 11.41
N GLN A 120 -0.86 6.20 11.46
CA GLN A 120 -0.23 5.15 10.67
C GLN A 120 0.66 4.29 11.55
N PHE A 121 0.64 2.99 11.27
CA PHE A 121 1.64 2.03 11.68
C PHE A 121 2.24 1.36 10.44
N TRP A 122 3.55 1.20 10.44
CA TRP A 122 4.30 0.44 9.45
C TRP A 122 5.24 -0.53 10.16
N ASP A 123 5.32 -1.76 9.67
CA ASP A 123 6.34 -2.71 10.09
C ASP A 123 6.82 -3.56 8.92
N GLY A 124 8.15 -3.61 8.73
CA GLY A 124 8.80 -4.44 7.73
C GLY A 124 9.65 -3.66 6.73
N TYR A 125 9.84 -4.24 5.54
CA TYR A 125 10.76 -3.76 4.52
C TYR A 125 10.05 -2.97 3.44
N GLY A 126 10.74 -2.04 2.77
CA GLY A 126 10.17 -1.33 1.63
C GLY A 126 9.26 -0.17 1.99
N GLU A 127 9.52 0.49 3.13
CA GLU A 127 8.80 1.73 3.47
C GLU A 127 9.12 2.86 2.50
N SER A 128 10.38 2.92 2.06
CA SER A 128 10.85 3.80 0.99
C SER A 128 11.66 3.00 -0.01
N LEU A 129 11.86 3.55 -1.21
CA LEU A 129 12.77 2.96 -2.19
C LEU A 129 14.23 3.03 -1.75
N LEU A 130 14.64 4.08 -1.03
CA LEU A 130 16.02 4.23 -0.58
C LEU A 130 16.41 3.12 0.39
N ASP A 131 15.52 2.80 1.32
CA ASP A 131 15.72 1.81 2.38
C ASP A 131 14.91 0.53 2.12
N TYR A 132 14.72 0.17 0.84
CA TYR A 132 13.83 -0.94 0.46
C TYR A 132 14.22 -2.28 1.11
N ASN A 133 15.53 -2.46 1.37
CA ASN A 133 16.14 -3.65 1.93
C ASN A 133 16.41 -3.55 3.45
N LYS A 134 15.88 -2.53 4.13
CA LYS A 134 15.99 -2.38 5.59
C LYS A 134 14.62 -2.57 6.25
N GLY A 135 14.58 -3.38 7.30
CA GLY A 135 13.40 -3.53 8.15
C GLY A 135 13.23 -2.30 9.03
N THR A 136 12.04 -1.72 9.08
CA THR A 136 11.71 -0.56 9.90
C THR A 136 10.34 -0.74 10.53
N THR A 137 10.20 -0.27 11.77
CA THR A 137 8.91 -0.12 12.44
C THR A 137 8.67 1.37 12.66
N ARG A 138 7.57 1.90 12.14
CA ARG A 138 7.24 3.33 12.23
C ARG A 138 5.81 3.53 12.72
N TYR A 139 5.66 4.55 13.56
CA TYR A 139 4.37 5.08 13.99
C TYR A 139 4.28 6.54 13.57
N GLY A 140 3.12 6.97 13.08
CA GLY A 140 2.87 8.35 12.68
C GLY A 140 1.49 8.80 13.14
N ILE A 141 1.41 10.05 13.58
CA ILE A 141 0.14 10.73 13.87
C ILE A 141 0.19 12.08 13.17
N GLY A 142 -0.91 12.50 12.57
CA GLY A 142 -1.00 13.77 11.89
C GLY A 142 -2.42 14.09 11.45
N PHE A 143 -2.51 14.83 10.35
CA PHE A 143 -3.78 15.21 9.75
C PHE A 143 -3.86 14.67 8.32
N ALA A 144 -5.08 14.32 7.89
CA ALA A 144 -5.39 13.96 6.52
C ALA A 144 -6.42 14.95 5.96
N LEU A 145 -6.21 15.36 4.71
CA LEU A 145 -7.27 16.02 3.94
C LEU A 145 -8.30 14.96 3.55
N THR A 146 -9.56 15.24 3.86
CA THR A 146 -10.68 14.34 3.60
C THR A 146 -11.58 14.95 2.52
N LYS A 147 -12.38 14.11 1.86
CA LYS A 147 -13.28 14.50 0.77
C LYS A 147 -14.70 14.10 1.10
#